data_AF-A0A0C6PE61-F1
#
_entry.id   AF-A0A0C6PE61-F1
#
_cell.length_a   1.000
_cell.length_b   1.000
_cell.length_c   1.000
_cell.angle_alpha   90.00
_cell.angle_beta   90.00
_cell.angle_gamma   90.00
#
_symmetry.space_group_name_H-M   'P 1'
#
loop_
_entity.id
_entity.type
_entity.pdbx_description
1 polymer ?
#
loop_
_entity_poly.entity_id
_entity_poly.type
_entity_poly.pdbx_seq_one_letter_code
_entity_poly.pdbx_strand_id
1 'polypeptide(L)'
;MHAPRRSGSPRGGPFTSKAVATRTNAMEQLDLPRIGMLPAGELDSIGDVPGVTVGHFTLAQGARQTGVTVVRPHEGDPFRNKVPAAATVLNGFGKSCGLIQVEELGVLETPIALTNTFAVGAVANAQIRQAIGANPQIGRAWPTVNPLVFECNDGYLNDIQAQAVAEAHYEQAWRSAASVFEQGSVGAGRGMSSFGLKGGVGSASRLAQAYPGQRYTVGALVLSNFGRRASMTIAGRPFGRRLAAASHDGEPAGQPEQGSIILVLATDAPLDSRQLRRLSLRAGAGLARTGSVFGHGSGDIALAFSTAYTIPHLAERGMPVQAMLHETRIDALFEAAAEAVEQAIVAALWRAETVAGRDGHVRRAIREAAPQWRQWLAETAF
;
A
#
# COMPACT_ATOMS: atom_id res chain seq x y z
N MET A 1 -34.99 -69.70 -16.66
CA MET A 1 -33.65 -69.92 -17.26
C MET A 1 -33.45 -68.84 -18.33
N HIS A 2 -32.95 -67.67 -17.94
CA HIS A 2 -31.55 -67.23 -18.06
C HIS A 2 -31.02 -67.17 -19.51
N ALA A 3 -31.00 -65.94 -20.02
CA ALA A 3 -30.14 -65.51 -21.12
C ALA A 3 -29.52 -64.15 -20.71
N PRO A 4 -28.19 -63.96 -20.76
CA PRO A 4 -27.61 -62.64 -20.67
C PRO A 4 -27.21 -62.12 -22.06
N ARG A 5 -27.68 -60.91 -22.35
CA ARG A 5 -27.37 -60.12 -23.54
C ARG A 5 -26.00 -59.45 -23.39
N ARG A 6 -25.29 -59.35 -24.53
CA ARG A 6 -24.11 -58.52 -24.72
C ARG A 6 -24.49 -57.03 -24.82
N SER A 7 -23.71 -56.17 -24.20
CA SER A 7 -23.49 -54.76 -24.54
C SER A 7 -22.07 -54.43 -24.06
N GLY A 8 -21.19 -53.71 -24.75
CA GLY A 8 -21.34 -52.74 -25.83
C GLY A 8 -20.39 -51.61 -25.49
N SER A 9 -19.18 -51.62 -26.07
CA SER A 9 -18.19 -50.55 -25.92
C SER A 9 -18.61 -49.27 -26.64
N PRO A 10 -18.39 -48.08 -26.09
CA PRO A 10 -18.22 -46.86 -26.87
C PRO A 10 -16.71 -46.51 -26.90
N ARG A 11 -16.01 -46.77 -28.02
CA ARG A 11 -15.66 -45.79 -29.08
C ARG A 11 -15.27 -44.42 -28.53
N GLY A 12 -13.96 -44.16 -28.56
CA GLY A 12 -13.37 -42.84 -28.38
C GLY A 12 -13.73 -41.90 -29.53
N GLY A 13 -14.01 -40.64 -29.17
CA GLY A 13 -14.01 -39.49 -30.05
C GLY A 13 -12.80 -38.59 -29.75
N PRO A 14 -12.32 -37.80 -30.71
CA PRO A 14 -11.09 -37.04 -30.57
C PRO A 14 -11.32 -35.86 -29.61
N PHE A 15 -10.49 -35.77 -28.57
CA PHE A 15 -10.40 -34.56 -27.76
C PHE A 15 -9.79 -33.45 -28.63
N THR A 16 -10.65 -32.61 -29.20
CA THR A 16 -10.25 -31.33 -29.75
C THR A 16 -9.70 -30.49 -28.61
N SER A 17 -8.37 -30.29 -28.63
CA SER A 17 -7.65 -29.29 -27.87
C SER A 17 -8.31 -27.93 -28.07
N LYS A 18 -9.15 -27.51 -27.11
CA LYS A 18 -9.51 -26.10 -27.00
C LYS A 18 -8.28 -25.40 -26.46
N ALA A 19 -7.70 -24.57 -27.32
CA ALA A 19 -6.64 -23.64 -26.98
C ALA A 19 -6.91 -23.01 -25.62
N VAL A 20 -6.01 -23.27 -24.67
CA VAL A 20 -5.92 -22.50 -23.44
C VAL A 20 -5.57 -21.09 -23.89
N ALA A 21 -6.56 -20.21 -23.91
CA ALA A 21 -6.33 -18.79 -24.09
C ALA A 21 -5.38 -18.35 -22.96
N THR A 22 -4.15 -18.04 -23.35
CA THR A 22 -3.15 -17.35 -22.56
C THR A 22 -3.82 -16.13 -21.92
N ARG A 23 -4.00 -16.16 -20.60
CA ARG A 23 -4.37 -14.98 -19.82
C ARG A 23 -3.15 -14.06 -19.73
N THR A 24 -2.78 -13.46 -20.84
CA THR A 24 -2.07 -12.19 -20.86
C THR A 24 -3.10 -11.10 -20.59
N ASN A 25 -3.33 -10.80 -19.32
CA ASN A 25 -3.85 -9.51 -18.89
C ASN A 25 -2.85 -8.98 -17.87
N ALA A 26 -1.76 -8.40 -18.38
CA ALA A 26 -1.15 -7.27 -17.68
C ALA A 26 -2.30 -6.31 -17.39
N MET A 27 -2.44 -5.86 -16.13
CA MET A 27 -3.45 -4.86 -15.73
C MET A 27 -3.63 -3.87 -16.87
N GLU A 28 -4.84 -3.76 -17.43
CA GLU A 28 -5.15 -2.68 -18.37
C GLU A 28 -4.58 -1.41 -17.76
N GLN A 29 -3.59 -0.80 -18.43
CA GLN A 29 -2.96 0.43 -17.96
C GLN A 29 -4.04 1.51 -18.02
N LEU A 30 -4.80 1.59 -16.93
CA LEU A 30 -5.78 2.62 -16.72
C LEU A 30 -5.06 3.96 -16.87
N ASP A 31 -5.52 4.80 -17.78
CA ASP A 31 -4.95 6.12 -18.00
C ASP A 31 -5.15 7.01 -16.75
N LEU A 32 -4.04 7.54 -16.23
CA LEU A 32 -3.99 8.39 -15.04
C LEU A 32 -2.90 9.47 -15.18
N PRO A 33 -2.98 10.59 -14.45
CA PRO A 33 -1.98 11.65 -14.52
C PRO A 33 -0.57 11.14 -14.16
N ARG A 34 0.41 11.48 -14.98
CA ARG A 34 1.83 11.24 -14.69
C ARG A 34 2.39 12.37 -13.82
N ILE A 35 3.12 11.98 -12.79
CA ILE A 35 3.80 12.86 -11.84
C ILE A 35 5.31 12.72 -12.01
N GLY A 36 6.01 13.85 -11.94
CA GLY A 36 7.47 13.87 -11.91
C GLY A 36 8.13 13.53 -13.25
N MET A 37 9.46 13.46 -13.23
CA MET A 37 10.29 13.28 -14.42
C MET A 37 11.10 11.98 -14.40
N LEU A 38 11.23 11.34 -13.23
CA LEU A 38 12.03 10.13 -13.11
C LEU A 38 11.34 8.94 -13.81
N PRO A 39 12.11 8.05 -14.47
CA PRO A 39 11.56 6.82 -15.02
C PRO A 39 11.04 5.91 -13.89
N ALA A 40 9.95 5.21 -14.15
CA ALA A 40 9.43 4.18 -13.24
C ALA A 40 10.06 2.81 -13.54
N GLY A 41 9.89 1.86 -12.61
CA GLY A 41 10.04 0.44 -12.91
C GLY A 41 8.94 -0.06 -13.85
N GLU A 42 9.00 -1.33 -14.22
CA GLU A 42 8.09 -1.93 -15.22
C GLU A 42 6.62 -1.90 -14.77
N LEU A 43 6.39 -2.13 -13.47
CA LEU A 43 5.05 -2.18 -12.89
C LEU A 43 4.53 -0.81 -12.46
N ASP A 44 5.40 0.20 -12.39
CA ASP A 44 5.17 1.48 -11.69
C ASP A 44 4.46 1.22 -10.36
N SER A 45 5.08 0.38 -9.52
CA SER A 45 4.53 -0.01 -8.20
C SER A 45 5.64 -0.43 -7.24
N ILE A 46 5.33 -0.52 -5.95
CA ILE A 46 6.27 -1.02 -4.92
C ILE A 46 6.78 -2.44 -5.23
N GLY A 47 6.03 -3.22 -6.03
CA GLY A 47 6.43 -4.54 -6.51
C GLY A 47 7.61 -4.54 -7.48
N ASP A 48 8.04 -3.37 -7.97
CA ASP A 48 9.29 -3.23 -8.74
C ASP A 48 10.55 -3.37 -7.86
N VAL A 49 10.42 -3.27 -6.53
CA VAL A 49 11.53 -3.55 -5.62
C VAL A 49 11.66 -5.07 -5.44
N PRO A 50 12.80 -5.68 -5.83
CA PRO A 50 12.96 -7.13 -5.82
C PRO A 50 12.61 -7.76 -4.46
N GLY A 51 11.79 -8.82 -4.50
CA GLY A 51 11.33 -9.57 -3.32
C GLY A 51 10.08 -9.00 -2.64
N VAL A 52 9.71 -7.75 -2.91
CA VAL A 52 8.52 -7.14 -2.30
C VAL A 52 7.25 -7.67 -2.94
N THR A 53 6.30 -8.11 -2.11
CA THR A 53 4.98 -8.56 -2.56
C THR A 53 3.87 -7.92 -1.73
N VAL A 54 2.72 -7.70 -2.34
CA VAL A 54 1.55 -7.08 -1.70
C VAL A 54 0.33 -7.96 -1.93
N GLY A 55 -0.44 -8.19 -0.87
CA GLY A 55 -1.68 -8.97 -0.93
C GLY A 55 -2.82 -8.28 -0.20
N HIS A 56 -4.04 -8.62 -0.61
CA HIS A 56 -5.26 -8.00 -0.11
C HIS A 56 -6.28 -9.05 0.32
N PHE A 57 -7.09 -8.65 1.30
CA PHE A 57 -8.40 -9.21 1.56
C PHE A 57 -9.41 -8.07 1.69
N THR A 58 -10.49 -8.12 0.90
CA THR A 58 -11.48 -7.05 0.80
C THR A 58 -12.83 -7.52 1.33
N LEU A 59 -13.35 -6.86 2.36
CA LEU A 59 -14.75 -6.98 2.79
C LEU A 59 -15.59 -5.89 2.10
N ALA A 60 -16.50 -6.32 1.24
CA ALA A 60 -17.36 -5.44 0.45
C ALA A 60 -18.83 -5.89 0.51
N GLN A 61 -19.43 -5.86 1.70
CA GLN A 61 -20.79 -6.35 1.94
C GLN A 61 -21.62 -5.35 2.75
N GLY A 62 -22.53 -4.64 2.09
CA GLY A 62 -23.41 -3.66 2.74
C GLY A 62 -22.62 -2.59 3.48
N ALA A 63 -22.83 -2.48 4.80
CA ALA A 63 -22.11 -1.53 5.66
C ALA A 63 -20.65 -1.95 5.97
N ARG A 64 -20.23 -3.18 5.63
CA ARG A 64 -18.86 -3.65 5.81
C ARG A 64 -18.06 -3.32 4.55
N GLN A 65 -17.30 -2.24 4.61
CA GLN A 65 -16.49 -1.72 3.51
C GLN A 65 -15.05 -1.52 4.01
N THR A 66 -14.34 -2.60 4.27
CA THR A 66 -13.02 -2.56 4.92
C THR A 66 -12.16 -3.72 4.43
N GLY A 67 -11.00 -3.96 5.03
CA GLY A 67 -10.15 -5.08 4.67
C GLY A 67 -8.77 -5.01 5.27
N VAL A 68 -7.90 -5.88 4.77
CA VAL A 68 -6.49 -5.95 5.17
C VAL A 68 -5.62 -5.91 3.92
N THR A 69 -4.55 -5.15 3.97
CA THR A 69 -3.46 -5.18 2.98
C THR A 69 -2.18 -5.61 3.69
N VAL A 70 -1.42 -6.53 3.11
CA VAL A 70 -0.15 -7.01 3.66
C VAL A 70 0.97 -6.76 2.66
N VAL A 71 2.05 -6.11 3.11
CA VAL A 71 3.29 -5.92 2.35
C VAL A 71 4.36 -6.82 2.96
N ARG A 72 4.94 -7.72 2.15
CA ARG A 72 6.03 -8.60 2.56
C ARG A 72 7.34 -8.05 1.99
N PRO A 73 8.35 -7.77 2.82
CA PRO A 73 9.65 -7.32 2.34
C PRO A 73 10.41 -8.36 1.50
N HIS A 74 10.16 -9.65 1.75
CA HIS A 74 10.71 -10.79 1.01
C HIS A 74 9.85 -12.05 1.22
N GLU A 75 10.19 -13.12 0.51
CA GLU A 75 9.48 -14.41 0.59
C GLU A 75 9.79 -15.25 1.84
N GLY A 76 10.99 -15.11 2.40
CA GLY A 76 11.45 -15.88 3.56
C GLY A 76 10.78 -15.50 4.90
N ASP A 77 11.26 -16.11 5.98
CA ASP A 77 10.80 -15.84 7.35
C ASP A 77 11.30 -14.46 7.84
N PRO A 78 10.41 -13.47 8.04
CA PRO A 78 10.79 -12.11 8.44
C PRO A 78 11.29 -12.05 9.89
N PHE A 79 10.88 -12.99 10.74
CA PHE A 79 11.38 -13.03 12.11
C PHE A 79 12.84 -13.47 12.13
N ARG A 80 13.20 -14.46 11.32
CA ARG A 80 14.59 -14.96 11.24
C ARG A 80 15.51 -14.10 10.38
N ASN A 81 14.99 -13.51 9.31
CA ASN A 81 15.73 -12.67 8.38
C ASN A 81 15.10 -11.28 8.37
N LYS A 82 15.52 -10.43 9.29
CA LYS A 82 14.95 -9.10 9.45
C LYS A 82 15.43 -8.18 8.34
N VAL A 83 14.63 -7.21 7.92
CA VAL A 83 15.08 -6.17 6.97
C VAL A 83 15.31 -4.84 7.69
N PRO A 84 16.32 -4.05 7.31
CA PRO A 84 16.52 -2.71 7.87
C PRO A 84 15.33 -1.81 7.53
N ALA A 85 14.86 -1.04 8.51
CA ALA A 85 13.74 -0.13 8.38
C ALA A 85 13.79 1.04 9.36
N ALA A 86 13.03 2.09 9.03
CA ALA A 86 12.77 3.18 9.94
C ALA A 86 11.42 3.85 9.61
N ALA A 87 10.81 4.47 10.61
CA ALA A 87 9.56 5.18 10.48
C ALA A 87 9.71 6.69 10.74
N THR A 88 8.76 7.48 10.26
CA THR A 88 8.62 8.90 10.55
C THR A 88 7.15 9.22 10.76
N VAL A 89 6.83 9.76 11.93
CA VAL A 89 5.51 10.30 12.23
C VAL A 89 5.50 11.77 11.77
N LEU A 90 4.72 12.07 10.74
CA LEU A 90 4.52 13.44 10.25
C LEU A 90 3.43 14.13 11.08
N ASN A 91 2.34 13.41 11.36
CA ASN A 91 1.34 13.79 12.37
C ASN A 91 0.82 12.56 13.12
N GLY A 92 0.80 12.63 14.45
CA GLY A 92 0.65 11.48 15.34
C GLY A 92 -0.79 11.07 15.67
N PHE A 93 -1.79 11.50 14.90
CA PHE A 93 -3.20 11.15 15.19
C PHE A 93 -3.56 9.69 14.83
N GLY A 94 -2.59 8.84 14.48
CA GLY A 94 -2.77 7.41 14.16
C GLY A 94 -2.60 6.47 15.36
N LYS A 95 -3.15 5.26 15.26
CA LYS A 95 -3.17 4.20 16.29
C LYS A 95 -2.38 2.97 15.82
N SER A 96 -1.30 3.20 15.07
CA SER A 96 -0.42 2.14 14.56
C SER A 96 0.36 1.46 15.70
N CYS A 97 0.73 0.19 15.55
CA CYS A 97 1.52 -0.56 16.53
C CYS A 97 2.90 -0.97 16.00
N GLY A 98 3.84 -1.18 16.92
CA GLY A 98 5.18 -1.72 16.64
C GLY A 98 6.27 -0.68 16.29
N LEU A 99 5.92 0.60 16.24
CA LEU A 99 6.85 1.67 15.85
C LEU A 99 8.02 1.87 16.82
N ILE A 100 7.81 1.66 18.12
CA ILE A 100 8.84 1.88 19.15
C ILE A 100 10.03 0.95 18.91
N GLN A 101 9.81 -0.33 18.63
CA GLN A 101 10.90 -1.28 18.36
C GLN A 101 11.52 -1.06 16.97
N VAL A 102 10.77 -0.56 15.98
CA VAL A 102 11.34 -0.15 14.69
C VAL A 102 12.30 1.04 14.89
N GLU A 103 11.94 2.00 15.75
CA GLU A 103 12.82 3.14 16.08
C GLU A 103 14.09 2.72 16.82
N GLU A 104 13.95 1.80 17.79
CA GLU A 104 15.08 1.31 18.61
C GLU A 104 16.02 0.39 17.82
N LEU A 105 15.48 -0.61 17.14
CA LEU A 105 16.28 -1.67 16.51
C LEU A 105 16.51 -1.45 15.01
N GLY A 106 15.78 -0.55 14.38
CA GLY A 106 15.96 -0.21 12.96
C GLY A 106 15.63 -1.36 12.01
N VAL A 107 14.69 -2.24 12.36
CA VAL A 107 14.38 -3.46 11.60
C VAL A 107 12.90 -3.83 11.59
N LEU A 108 12.47 -4.55 10.55
CA LEU A 108 11.21 -5.28 10.49
C LEU A 108 11.42 -6.75 10.81
N GLU A 109 10.56 -7.31 11.65
CA GLU A 109 10.56 -8.74 11.99
C GLU A 109 9.21 -9.43 11.77
N THR A 110 8.27 -8.71 11.19
CA THR A 110 6.97 -9.19 10.71
C THR A 110 6.68 -8.53 9.36
N PRO A 111 5.75 -9.07 8.53
CA PRO A 111 5.23 -8.33 7.39
C PRO A 111 4.61 -7.00 7.84
N ILE A 112 4.47 -6.04 6.94
CA ILE A 112 3.74 -4.80 7.23
C ILE A 112 2.27 -5.06 6.95
N ALA A 113 1.37 -4.79 7.89
CA ALA A 113 -0.07 -4.89 7.65
C ALA A 113 -0.75 -3.52 7.75
N LEU A 114 -1.73 -3.29 6.89
CA LEU A 114 -2.58 -2.11 6.86
C LEU A 114 -4.03 -2.55 7.04
N THR A 115 -4.81 -1.82 7.84
CA THR A 115 -6.24 -2.12 8.11
C THR A 115 -6.98 -0.85 8.58
N ASN A 116 -8.18 -0.98 9.13
CA ASN A 116 -8.89 0.12 9.79
C ASN A 116 -8.46 0.32 11.26
N THR A 117 -8.71 1.51 11.81
CA THR A 117 -8.28 1.90 13.16
C THR A 117 -8.63 0.90 14.25
N PHE A 118 -9.86 0.36 14.25
CA PHE A 118 -10.33 -0.54 15.31
C PHE A 118 -9.94 -2.00 15.09
N ALA A 119 -9.30 -2.31 13.97
CA ALA A 119 -8.83 -3.64 13.61
C ALA A 119 -7.32 -3.85 13.87
N VAL A 120 -6.58 -2.82 14.29
CA VAL A 120 -5.12 -2.90 14.56
C VAL A 120 -4.80 -4.05 15.50
N GLY A 121 -5.50 -4.15 16.64
CA GLY A 121 -5.25 -5.22 17.62
C GLY A 121 -5.54 -6.62 17.09
N ALA A 122 -6.60 -6.79 16.29
CA ALA A 122 -6.93 -8.09 15.69
C ALA A 122 -5.88 -8.54 14.68
N VAL A 123 -5.39 -7.62 13.83
CA VAL A 123 -4.34 -7.92 12.86
C VAL A 123 -2.98 -8.14 13.53
N ALA A 124 -2.67 -7.39 14.60
CA ALA A 124 -1.46 -7.60 15.39
C ALA A 124 -1.45 -8.99 16.04
N ASN A 125 -2.58 -9.43 16.60
CA ASN A 125 -2.72 -10.79 17.13
C ASN A 125 -2.53 -11.85 16.05
N ALA A 126 -3.07 -11.62 14.84
CA ALA A 126 -2.87 -12.52 13.71
C ALA A 126 -1.38 -12.64 13.31
N GLN A 127 -0.64 -11.53 13.29
CA GLN A 127 0.81 -11.53 13.03
C GLN A 127 1.58 -12.29 14.11
N ILE A 128 1.26 -12.09 15.38
CA ILE A 128 1.89 -12.81 16.49
C ILE A 128 1.64 -14.32 16.35
N ARG A 129 0.40 -14.74 16.08
CA ARG A 129 0.06 -16.15 15.89
C ARG A 129 0.76 -16.76 14.68
N GLN A 130 0.83 -16.04 13.57
CA GLN A 130 1.55 -16.49 12.38
C GLN A 130 3.05 -16.67 12.68
N ALA A 131 3.68 -15.71 13.38
CA ALA A 131 5.07 -15.79 13.75
C ALA A 131 5.35 -16.97 14.70
N ILE A 132 4.51 -17.19 15.71
CA ILE A 132 4.61 -18.35 16.62
C ILE A 132 4.42 -19.67 15.85
N GLY A 133 3.48 -19.72 14.90
CA GLY A 133 3.27 -20.90 14.06
C GLY A 133 4.49 -21.26 13.22
N ALA A 134 5.20 -20.26 12.70
CA ALA A 134 6.45 -20.45 11.96
C ALA A 134 7.66 -20.72 12.89
N ASN A 135 7.64 -20.16 14.11
CA ASN A 135 8.72 -20.19 15.08
C ASN A 135 8.20 -20.46 16.51
N PRO A 136 7.93 -21.72 16.88
CA PRO A 136 7.36 -22.08 18.18
C PRO A 136 8.20 -21.66 19.39
N GLN A 137 9.47 -21.31 19.18
CA GLN A 137 10.40 -20.81 20.18
C GLN A 137 10.08 -19.37 20.64
N ILE A 138 9.34 -18.58 19.86
CA ILE A 138 8.98 -17.18 20.20
C ILE A 138 8.20 -17.13 21.52
N GLY A 139 8.62 -16.27 22.43
CA GLY A 139 8.03 -16.17 23.77
C GLY A 139 8.26 -17.41 24.65
N ARG A 140 9.25 -18.24 24.27
CA ARG A 140 9.73 -19.41 25.00
C ARG A 140 11.26 -19.36 25.08
N ALA A 141 11.95 -20.02 24.15
CA ALA A 141 13.40 -20.02 24.08
C ALA A 141 13.97 -18.77 23.38
N TRP A 142 13.14 -18.07 22.58
CA TRP A 142 13.48 -16.82 21.90
C TRP A 142 12.65 -15.65 22.45
N PRO A 143 13.08 -14.40 22.21
CA PRO A 143 12.29 -13.21 22.52
C PRO A 143 10.87 -13.23 21.92
N THR A 144 10.04 -12.29 22.36
CA THR A 144 8.74 -12.02 21.76
C THR A 144 8.88 -11.44 20.36
N VAL A 145 7.75 -11.23 19.67
CA VAL A 145 7.70 -10.68 18.32
C VAL A 145 6.97 -9.34 18.30
N ASN A 146 7.46 -8.41 17.48
CA ASN A 146 6.89 -7.10 17.22
C ASN A 146 5.96 -7.12 15.99
N PRO A 147 4.62 -7.14 16.17
CA PRO A 147 3.70 -6.92 15.07
C PRO A 147 3.77 -5.46 14.57
N LEU A 148 3.83 -5.27 13.26
CA LEU A 148 3.85 -3.95 12.63
C LEU A 148 2.57 -3.75 11.82
N VAL A 149 1.64 -3.01 12.42
CA VAL A 149 0.32 -2.75 11.85
C VAL A 149 0.04 -1.26 11.83
N PHE A 150 -0.31 -0.76 10.66
CA PHE A 150 -0.75 0.62 10.45
C PHE A 150 -2.24 0.67 10.08
N GLU A 151 -2.81 1.86 10.14
CA GLU A 151 -4.24 2.03 9.94
C GLU A 151 -4.64 3.37 9.35
N CYS A 152 -5.85 3.42 8.83
CA CYS A 152 -6.61 4.64 8.59
C CYS A 152 -8.07 4.43 9.04
N ASN A 153 -8.78 5.52 9.33
CA ASN A 153 -10.19 5.44 9.72
C ASN A 153 -11.12 5.41 8.50
N ASP A 154 -11.76 4.26 8.25
CA ASP A 154 -12.75 4.07 7.18
C ASP A 154 -14.22 4.28 7.62
N GLY A 155 -14.45 4.79 8.82
CA GLY A 155 -15.76 4.89 9.46
C GLY A 155 -16.80 5.75 8.74
N TYR A 156 -16.44 6.47 7.66
CA TYR A 156 -17.41 7.14 6.80
C TYR A 156 -18.21 6.14 5.95
N LEU A 157 -17.53 5.16 5.32
CA LEU A 157 -18.16 4.13 4.49
C LEU A 157 -18.38 2.82 5.25
N ASN A 158 -17.49 2.50 6.18
CA ASN A 158 -17.51 1.25 6.93
C ASN A 158 -18.24 1.43 8.27
N ASP A 159 -18.96 0.39 8.69
CA ASP A 159 -19.31 0.19 10.10
C ASP A 159 -18.07 -0.29 10.86
N ILE A 160 -17.21 0.67 11.23
CA ILE A 160 -15.97 0.41 11.96
C ILE A 160 -16.23 -0.16 13.36
N GLN A 161 -17.40 0.10 13.95
CA GLN A 161 -17.78 -0.39 15.27
C GLN A 161 -18.17 -1.87 15.26
N ALA A 162 -18.61 -2.41 14.12
CA ALA A 162 -18.81 -3.85 13.97
C ALA A 162 -17.52 -4.67 14.08
N GLN A 163 -16.33 -4.03 14.01
CA GLN A 163 -15.01 -4.67 14.10
C GLN A 163 -14.91 -5.95 13.25
N ALA A 164 -15.40 -5.89 12.01
CA ALA A 164 -15.59 -7.07 11.16
C ALA A 164 -14.28 -7.73 10.66
N VAL A 165 -13.12 -7.13 10.90
CA VAL A 165 -11.83 -7.70 10.52
C VAL A 165 -11.42 -8.77 11.53
N ALA A 166 -11.15 -9.99 11.05
CA ALA A 166 -10.71 -11.13 11.84
C ALA A 166 -9.33 -11.63 11.40
N GLU A 167 -8.70 -12.50 12.20
CA GLU A 167 -7.37 -13.06 11.92
C GLU A 167 -7.30 -13.75 10.55
N ALA A 168 -8.36 -14.48 10.16
CA ALA A 168 -8.44 -15.16 8.87
C ALA A 168 -8.31 -14.20 7.67
N HIS A 169 -8.76 -12.96 7.82
CA HIS A 169 -8.65 -11.93 6.77
C HIS A 169 -7.20 -11.49 6.57
N TYR A 170 -6.41 -11.37 7.66
CA TYR A 170 -4.97 -11.15 7.56
C TYR A 170 -4.28 -12.31 6.87
N GLU A 171 -4.58 -13.55 7.23
CA GLU A 171 -3.95 -14.71 6.61
C GLU A 171 -4.27 -14.80 5.12
N GLN A 172 -5.50 -14.50 4.71
CA GLN A 172 -5.90 -14.49 3.30
C GLN A 172 -5.15 -13.38 2.53
N ALA A 173 -5.04 -12.18 3.10
CA ALA A 173 -4.23 -11.11 2.52
C ALA A 173 -2.74 -11.48 2.42
N TRP A 174 -2.20 -12.15 3.44
CA TRP A 174 -0.81 -12.62 3.42
C TRP A 174 -0.57 -13.69 2.34
N ARG A 175 -1.51 -14.63 2.17
CA ARG A 175 -1.42 -15.70 1.15
C ARG A 175 -1.60 -15.18 -0.28
N SER A 176 -2.35 -14.09 -0.47
CA SER A 176 -2.58 -13.49 -1.78
C SER A 176 -1.45 -12.58 -2.27
N ALA A 177 -0.39 -12.40 -1.48
CA ALA A 177 0.67 -11.46 -1.79
C ALA A 177 1.44 -11.84 -3.06
N ALA A 178 1.51 -10.89 -4.01
CA ALA A 178 2.22 -11.01 -5.28
C ALA A 178 2.92 -9.68 -5.64
N SER A 179 3.84 -9.70 -6.60
CA SER A 179 4.50 -8.47 -7.10
C SER A 179 3.56 -7.58 -7.91
N VAL A 180 2.62 -8.19 -8.64
CA VAL A 180 1.52 -7.51 -9.34
C VAL A 180 0.26 -7.64 -8.50
N PHE A 181 -0.37 -6.52 -8.15
CA PHE A 181 -1.51 -6.46 -7.25
C PHE A 181 -2.47 -5.33 -7.61
N GLU A 182 -3.73 -5.47 -7.17
CA GLU A 182 -4.78 -4.49 -7.41
C GLU A 182 -4.59 -3.22 -6.57
N GLN A 183 -5.05 -2.08 -7.07
CA GLN A 183 -5.01 -0.79 -6.39
C GLN A 183 -6.41 -0.14 -6.42
N GLY A 184 -6.61 0.91 -5.64
CA GLY A 184 -7.88 1.62 -5.50
C GLY A 184 -8.69 1.10 -4.32
N SER A 185 -9.95 0.72 -4.58
CA SER A 185 -10.95 0.37 -3.56
C SER A 185 -10.85 -1.08 -3.06
N VAL A 186 -9.65 -1.55 -2.72
CA VAL A 186 -9.33 -2.94 -2.33
C VAL A 186 -8.58 -3.00 -1.00
N GLY A 187 -8.59 -4.17 -0.34
CA GLY A 187 -7.88 -4.42 0.91
C GLY A 187 -8.25 -3.41 2.00
N ALA A 188 -7.24 -2.91 2.69
CA ALA A 188 -7.39 -1.82 3.66
C ALA A 188 -7.98 -0.54 3.04
N GLY A 189 -7.81 -0.33 1.73
CA GLY A 189 -8.30 0.84 1.01
C GLY A 189 -9.80 0.86 0.73
N ARG A 190 -10.52 -0.24 0.99
CA ARG A 190 -11.91 -0.42 0.57
C ARG A 190 -12.84 0.70 1.02
N GLY A 191 -12.79 1.08 2.29
CA GLY A 191 -13.64 2.13 2.87
C GLY A 191 -13.01 3.52 2.96
N MET A 192 -11.81 3.70 2.41
CA MET A 192 -11.06 4.95 2.55
C MET A 192 -11.59 6.06 1.64
N SER A 193 -11.50 7.30 2.11
CA SER A 193 -11.94 8.53 1.45
C SER A 193 -10.78 9.52 1.34
N SER A 194 -10.54 10.09 0.17
CA SER A 194 -9.50 11.11 -0.01
C SER A 194 -10.04 12.31 -0.79
N PHE A 195 -9.77 13.52 -0.32
CA PHE A 195 -10.26 14.78 -0.90
C PHE A 195 -11.79 14.84 -1.07
N GLY A 196 -12.53 14.19 -0.17
CA GLY A 196 -13.98 14.07 -0.25
C GLY A 196 -14.48 13.17 -1.40
N LEU A 197 -13.57 12.44 -2.05
CA LEU A 197 -13.82 11.41 -3.07
C LEU A 197 -13.40 10.04 -2.53
N LYS A 198 -13.51 9.01 -3.37
CA LYS A 198 -12.98 7.70 -3.03
C LYS A 198 -11.45 7.71 -3.04
N GLY A 199 -10.84 7.27 -1.93
CA GLY A 199 -9.41 7.00 -1.80
C GLY A 199 -9.11 5.50 -1.84
N GLY A 200 -8.03 5.07 -1.20
CA GLY A 200 -7.70 3.64 -1.07
C GLY A 200 -6.21 3.33 -1.21
N VAL A 201 -5.92 2.13 -1.70
CA VAL A 201 -4.54 1.68 -1.93
C VAL A 201 -4.02 2.31 -3.23
N GLY A 202 -2.81 2.87 -3.21
CA GLY A 202 -2.12 3.28 -4.43
C GLY A 202 -0.65 2.95 -4.38
N SER A 203 -0.01 2.81 -5.53
CA SER A 203 1.39 2.47 -5.60
C SER A 203 2.06 3.06 -6.83
N ALA A 204 3.36 3.30 -6.73
CA ALA A 204 4.22 3.79 -7.80
C ALA A 204 5.68 3.39 -7.53
N SER A 205 6.55 3.51 -8.52
CA SER A 205 8.00 3.37 -8.32
C SER A 205 8.79 4.36 -9.15
N ARG A 206 10.02 4.66 -8.74
CA ARG A 206 10.98 5.47 -9.49
C ARG A 206 12.36 4.84 -9.45
N LEU A 207 13.09 4.96 -10.55
CA LEU A 207 14.49 4.55 -10.64
C LEU A 207 15.39 5.74 -10.27
N ALA A 208 16.05 5.65 -9.12
CA ALA A 208 17.01 6.62 -8.62
C ALA A 208 18.41 6.34 -9.16
N GLN A 209 19.01 7.29 -9.89
CA GLN A 209 20.38 7.18 -10.36
C GLN A 209 21.36 7.78 -9.35
N ALA A 210 21.85 6.97 -8.42
CA ALA A 210 22.79 7.44 -7.38
C ALA A 210 24.25 7.55 -7.87
N TYR A 211 24.65 6.71 -8.85
CA TYR A 211 25.96 6.77 -9.50
C TYR A 211 25.81 6.63 -11.02
N PRO A 212 26.81 7.06 -11.82
CA PRO A 212 26.84 6.74 -13.25
C PRO A 212 26.70 5.23 -13.48
N GLY A 213 25.72 4.82 -14.29
CA GLY A 213 25.46 3.41 -14.60
C GLY A 213 24.78 2.57 -13.50
N GLN A 214 24.68 3.04 -12.26
CA GLN A 214 23.97 2.33 -11.18
C GLN A 214 22.64 3.00 -10.87
N ARG A 215 21.57 2.20 -10.90
CA ARG A 215 20.23 2.63 -10.48
C ARG A 215 19.78 1.79 -9.30
N TYR A 216 18.96 2.40 -8.46
CA TYR A 216 18.20 1.76 -7.41
C TYR A 216 16.73 2.04 -7.63
N THR A 217 15.85 1.14 -7.22
CA THR A 217 14.41 1.33 -7.25
C THR A 217 13.96 1.90 -5.91
N VAL A 218 13.11 2.92 -5.94
CA VAL A 218 12.32 3.36 -4.78
C VAL A 218 10.85 3.15 -5.13
N GLY A 219 10.24 2.19 -4.45
CA GLY A 219 8.82 1.87 -4.56
C GLY A 219 8.03 2.51 -3.42
N ALA A 220 6.80 2.95 -3.70
CA ALA A 220 5.87 3.50 -2.73
C ALA A 220 4.53 2.76 -2.77
N LEU A 221 3.96 2.48 -1.62
CA LEU A 221 2.57 2.06 -1.44
C LEU A 221 1.91 2.97 -0.40
N VAL A 222 0.73 3.47 -0.72
CA VAL A 222 -0.02 4.37 0.16
C VAL A 222 -1.39 3.80 0.49
N LEU A 223 -1.86 4.08 1.71
CA LEU A 223 -3.25 3.95 2.10
C LEU A 223 -3.84 5.35 2.23
N SER A 224 -4.41 5.88 1.14
CA SER A 224 -4.87 7.26 1.05
C SER A 224 -6.26 7.44 1.65
N ASN A 225 -6.35 8.17 2.76
CA ASN A 225 -7.59 8.50 3.46
C ASN A 225 -7.59 9.95 3.99
N PHE A 226 -7.14 10.93 3.21
CA PHE A 226 -6.88 12.29 3.71
C PHE A 226 -7.33 13.40 2.76
N GLY A 227 -7.22 14.64 3.27
CA GLY A 227 -7.23 15.85 2.45
C GLY A 227 -8.63 16.43 2.22
N ARG A 228 -8.66 17.76 2.04
CA ARG A 228 -9.87 18.51 1.69
C ARG A 228 -9.94 18.71 0.19
N ARG A 229 -11.12 18.57 -0.40
CA ARG A 229 -11.32 18.65 -1.87
C ARG A 229 -10.64 19.85 -2.49
N ALA A 230 -10.84 21.05 -1.93
CA ALA A 230 -10.29 22.30 -2.47
C ALA A 230 -8.76 22.41 -2.41
N SER A 231 -8.10 21.64 -1.53
CA SER A 231 -6.64 21.62 -1.39
C SER A 231 -5.96 20.71 -2.40
N MET A 232 -6.70 19.79 -3.02
CA MET A 232 -6.15 18.78 -3.92
C MET A 232 -5.35 19.42 -5.06
N THR A 233 -4.09 18.98 -5.16
CA THR A 233 -3.15 19.38 -6.19
C THR A 233 -2.72 18.14 -6.97
N ILE A 234 -2.77 18.20 -8.31
CA ILE A 234 -2.35 17.11 -9.19
C ILE A 234 -1.34 17.69 -10.18
N ALA A 235 -0.13 17.13 -10.23
CA ALA A 235 0.95 17.61 -11.09
C ALA A 235 1.22 19.14 -10.91
N GLY A 236 1.19 19.60 -9.66
CA GLY A 236 1.35 21.03 -9.32
C GLY A 236 0.17 21.94 -9.67
N ARG A 237 -0.94 21.41 -10.23
CA ARG A 237 -2.13 22.18 -10.60
C ARG A 237 -3.17 22.14 -9.48
N PRO A 238 -3.86 23.25 -9.13
CA PRO A 238 -4.89 23.27 -8.08
C PRO A 238 -6.21 22.65 -8.56
N PHE A 239 -6.16 21.36 -8.91
CA PHE A 239 -7.24 20.54 -9.46
C PHE A 239 -8.49 20.56 -8.58
N GLY A 240 -8.30 20.55 -7.26
CA GLY A 240 -9.35 20.56 -6.26
C GLY A 240 -10.28 21.77 -6.33
N ARG A 241 -9.75 22.95 -6.67
CA ARG A 241 -10.55 24.18 -6.81
C ARG A 241 -11.51 24.09 -7.98
N ARG A 242 -11.01 23.58 -9.11
CA ARG A 242 -11.81 23.38 -10.31
C ARG A 242 -12.87 22.30 -10.11
N LEU A 243 -12.51 21.20 -9.45
CA LEU A 243 -13.47 20.17 -9.09
C LEU A 243 -14.58 20.71 -8.17
N ALA A 244 -14.22 21.51 -7.16
CA ALA A 244 -15.20 22.13 -6.27
C ALA A 244 -16.15 23.07 -7.01
N ALA A 245 -15.64 23.89 -7.94
CA ALA A 245 -16.46 24.78 -8.76
C ALA A 245 -17.40 24.05 -9.74
N ALA A 246 -16.99 22.87 -10.23
CA ALA A 246 -17.80 22.04 -11.11
C ALA A 246 -18.79 21.12 -10.36
N SER A 247 -18.61 20.94 -9.05
CA SER A 247 -19.48 20.09 -8.23
C SER A 247 -20.74 20.86 -7.83
N HIS A 248 -21.92 20.28 -8.05
CA HIS A 248 -23.19 20.80 -7.51
C HIS A 248 -23.48 20.31 -6.09
N ASP A 249 -22.58 19.48 -5.54
CA ASP A 249 -22.83 18.66 -4.35
C ASP A 249 -22.67 19.43 -3.02
N GLY A 250 -22.44 20.75 -3.06
CA GLY A 250 -22.51 21.62 -1.88
C GLY A 250 -21.68 21.15 -0.68
N GLU A 251 -20.48 20.61 -0.89
CA GLU A 251 -19.59 20.20 0.22
C GLU A 251 -19.48 21.36 1.23
N PRO A 252 -19.85 21.16 2.51
CA PRO A 252 -19.93 22.24 3.47
C PRO A 252 -18.58 22.96 3.61
N ALA A 253 -18.58 24.28 3.38
CA ALA A 253 -17.40 25.09 3.57
C ALA A 253 -16.90 24.97 5.02
N GLY A 254 -15.60 24.73 5.21
CA GLY A 254 -14.97 24.76 6.53
C GLY A 254 -15.00 23.46 7.33
N GLN A 255 -15.29 22.29 6.73
CA GLN A 255 -15.04 21.04 7.43
C GLN A 255 -13.55 20.93 7.82
N PRO A 256 -13.24 20.57 9.08
CA PRO A 256 -11.87 20.32 9.50
C PRO A 256 -11.25 19.25 8.60
N GLU A 257 -9.95 19.37 8.33
CA GLU A 257 -9.22 18.27 7.70
C GLU A 257 -9.21 17.08 8.67
N GLN A 258 -9.94 16.03 8.28
CA GLN A 258 -10.03 14.76 8.98
C GLN A 258 -9.59 13.68 7.99
N GLY A 259 -8.73 12.77 8.44
CA GLY A 259 -8.17 11.78 7.54
C GLY A 259 -7.06 10.98 8.20
N SER A 260 -6.30 10.25 7.40
CA SER A 260 -5.02 9.62 7.73
C SER A 260 -4.37 9.18 6.43
N ILE A 261 -3.06 9.03 6.41
CA ILE A 261 -2.39 8.35 5.30
C ILE A 261 -1.17 7.60 5.82
N ILE A 262 -1.07 6.34 5.40
CA ILE A 262 0.12 5.53 5.62
C ILE A 262 0.93 5.50 4.33
N LEU A 263 2.22 5.77 4.45
CA LEU A 263 3.17 5.81 3.32
C LEU A 263 4.26 4.76 3.55
N VAL A 264 4.25 3.68 2.77
CA VAL A 264 5.26 2.63 2.84
C VAL A 264 6.21 2.79 1.67
N LEU A 265 7.50 2.93 1.95
CA LEU A 265 8.57 2.99 0.97
C LEU A 265 9.43 1.72 1.06
N ALA A 266 9.80 1.20 -0.10
CA ALA A 266 10.77 0.12 -0.24
C ALA A 266 11.89 0.56 -1.19
N THR A 267 13.10 0.07 -0.96
CA THR A 267 14.20 0.26 -1.91
C THR A 267 15.16 -0.93 -1.90
N ASP A 268 15.83 -1.17 -3.02
CA ASP A 268 16.94 -2.11 -3.13
C ASP A 268 18.31 -1.46 -2.87
N ALA A 269 18.35 -0.17 -2.53
CA ALA A 269 19.57 0.51 -2.14
C ALA A 269 20.07 0.05 -0.76
N PRO A 270 21.37 -0.19 -0.56
CA PRO A 270 21.94 -0.57 0.73
C PRO A 270 21.96 0.64 1.67
N LEU A 271 20.93 0.76 2.51
CA LEU A 271 20.74 1.86 3.46
C LEU A 271 20.66 1.34 4.89
N ASP A 272 21.30 2.05 5.82
CA ASP A 272 21.12 1.82 7.26
C ASP A 272 19.79 2.43 7.79
N SER A 273 19.45 2.16 9.04
CA SER A 273 18.20 2.66 9.66
C SER A 273 18.13 4.19 9.73
N ARG A 274 19.27 4.88 9.90
CA ARG A 274 19.33 6.35 9.92
C ARG A 274 19.07 6.94 8.54
N GLN A 275 19.63 6.35 7.49
CA GLN A 275 19.39 6.73 6.09
C GLN A 275 17.94 6.43 5.69
N LEU A 276 17.40 5.29 6.12
CA LEU A 276 16.00 4.95 5.92
C LEU A 276 15.06 5.94 6.62
N ARG A 277 15.41 6.42 7.82
CA ARG A 277 14.63 7.46 8.51
C ARG A 277 14.61 8.77 7.74
N ARG A 278 15.72 9.11 7.06
CA ARG A 278 15.78 10.28 6.18
C ARG A 278 14.93 10.07 4.92
N LEU A 279 14.93 8.86 4.37
CA LEU A 279 14.11 8.48 3.22
C LEU A 279 12.61 8.52 3.57
N SER A 280 12.19 7.94 4.71
CA SER A 280 10.79 7.97 5.16
C SER A 280 10.27 9.39 5.33
N LEU A 281 11.09 10.32 5.84
CA LEU A 281 10.71 11.73 5.95
C LEU A 281 10.38 12.36 4.58
N ARG A 282 10.99 11.91 3.48
CA ARG A 282 10.71 12.43 2.13
C ARG A 282 9.35 12.02 1.58
N ALA A 283 8.72 10.99 2.15
CA ALA A 283 7.32 10.70 1.86
C ALA A 283 6.42 11.91 2.17
N GLY A 284 6.75 12.69 3.20
CA GLY A 284 6.04 13.93 3.54
C GLY A 284 6.11 14.99 2.43
N ALA A 285 7.20 15.05 1.66
CA ALA A 285 7.33 16.00 0.54
C ALA A 285 6.38 15.63 -0.61
N GLY A 286 6.30 14.34 -0.96
CA GLY A 286 5.33 13.86 -1.96
C GLY A 286 3.88 14.08 -1.51
N LEU A 287 3.57 13.79 -0.25
CA LEU A 287 2.26 14.04 0.35
C LEU A 287 1.87 15.53 0.30
N ALA A 288 2.76 16.43 0.71
CA ALA A 288 2.51 17.87 0.71
C ALA A 288 2.23 18.42 -0.70
N ARG A 289 2.90 17.90 -1.75
CA ARG A 289 2.67 18.29 -3.16
C ARG A 289 1.28 17.94 -3.68
N THR A 290 0.57 17.02 -3.03
CA THR A 290 -0.83 16.71 -3.35
C THR A 290 -1.84 17.61 -2.64
N GLY A 291 -1.38 18.50 -1.75
CA GLY A 291 -2.23 19.45 -1.03
C GLY A 291 -2.51 19.11 0.44
N SER A 292 -1.81 18.13 1.02
CA SER A 292 -1.85 17.89 2.47
C SER A 292 -1.16 19.00 3.23
N VAL A 293 -1.69 19.33 4.41
CA VAL A 293 -1.04 20.22 5.39
C VAL A 293 -0.81 19.53 6.74
N PHE A 294 -0.87 18.20 6.77
CA PHE A 294 -0.78 17.39 7.99
C PHE A 294 -1.83 17.81 9.05
N GLY A 295 -3.09 17.96 8.62
CA GLY A 295 -4.17 18.46 9.46
C GLY A 295 -4.32 17.71 10.79
N HIS A 296 -4.80 18.42 11.83
CA HIS A 296 -4.81 17.95 13.22
C HIS A 296 -5.32 16.51 13.41
N GLY A 297 -6.44 16.16 12.77
CA GLY A 297 -7.06 14.83 12.88
C GLY A 297 -6.44 13.75 11.98
N SER A 298 -5.32 14.03 11.29
CA SER A 298 -4.72 13.14 10.30
C SER A 298 -3.59 12.29 10.85
N GLY A 299 -3.76 10.96 10.88
CA GLY A 299 -2.65 10.04 11.19
C GLY A 299 -1.74 9.87 9.98
N ASP A 300 -0.65 10.65 9.91
CA ASP A 300 0.25 10.69 8.76
C ASP A 300 1.58 10.06 9.13
N ILE A 301 1.79 8.80 8.73
CA ILE A 301 2.94 8.00 9.15
C ILE A 301 3.61 7.37 7.94
N ALA A 302 4.92 7.57 7.83
CA ALA A 302 5.75 6.97 6.80
C ALA A 302 6.65 5.87 7.38
N LEU A 303 6.86 4.81 6.62
CA LEU A 303 7.82 3.73 6.89
C LEU A 303 8.70 3.57 5.65
N ALA A 304 10.01 3.43 5.82
CA ALA A 304 10.92 3.03 4.75
C ALA A 304 11.69 1.79 5.16
N PHE A 305 11.86 0.84 4.25
CA PHE A 305 12.73 -0.33 4.43
C PHE A 305 13.59 -0.60 3.20
N SER A 306 14.69 -1.32 3.39
CA SER A 306 15.56 -1.77 2.29
C SER A 306 15.57 -3.30 2.18
N THR A 307 15.56 -3.80 0.94
CA THR A 307 15.71 -5.23 0.63
C THR A 307 17.14 -5.63 0.30
N ALA A 308 18.10 -4.69 0.35
CA ALA A 308 19.48 -4.92 -0.05
C ALA A 308 20.21 -5.99 0.80
N TYR A 309 19.80 -6.18 2.05
CA TYR A 309 20.36 -7.17 2.95
C TYR A 309 19.37 -7.57 4.04
N THR A 310 19.65 -8.69 4.72
CA THR A 310 18.88 -9.13 5.90
C THR A 310 19.78 -9.32 7.12
N ILE A 311 19.22 -9.04 8.28
CA ILE A 311 19.84 -9.17 9.60
C ILE A 311 19.35 -10.48 10.23
N PRO A 312 20.24 -11.45 10.51
CA PRO A 312 19.85 -12.71 11.13
C PRO A 312 19.35 -12.48 12.56
N HIS A 313 18.31 -13.19 12.95
CA HIS A 313 17.86 -13.21 14.35
C HIS A 313 18.83 -13.97 15.27
N LEU A 314 19.39 -15.06 14.76
CA LEU A 314 20.20 -15.99 15.54
C LEU A 314 21.69 -15.83 15.21
N ALA A 315 22.52 -16.04 16.22
CA ALA A 315 23.95 -15.81 16.15
C ALA A 315 24.75 -16.91 15.41
N GLU A 316 24.10 -17.96 14.88
CA GLU A 316 24.83 -18.94 14.05
C GLU A 316 25.23 -18.35 12.68
N ARG A 317 24.57 -17.26 12.25
CA ARG A 317 24.97 -16.45 11.11
C ARG A 317 25.53 -15.12 11.60
N GLY A 318 26.75 -14.79 11.17
CA GLY A 318 27.35 -13.48 11.44
C GLY A 318 26.56 -12.32 10.82
N MET A 319 26.75 -11.12 11.38
CA MET A 319 26.15 -9.90 10.82
C MET A 319 26.67 -9.62 9.41
N PRO A 320 25.82 -9.10 8.51
CA PRO A 320 26.23 -8.83 7.14
C PRO A 320 27.21 -7.65 7.11
N VAL A 321 28.30 -7.79 6.34
CA VAL A 321 29.20 -6.68 6.00
C VAL A 321 28.69 -6.08 4.70
N GLN A 322 28.16 -4.85 4.76
CA GLN A 322 27.54 -4.19 3.61
C GLN A 322 28.12 -2.81 3.40
N ALA A 323 28.52 -2.50 2.16
CA ALA A 323 28.89 -1.16 1.77
C ALA A 323 27.61 -0.33 1.59
N MET A 324 27.35 0.58 2.53
CA MET A 324 26.18 1.47 2.46
C MET A 324 26.31 2.47 1.33
N LEU A 325 25.17 2.96 0.84
CA LEU A 325 25.13 4.11 -0.06
C LEU A 325 25.81 5.31 0.60
N HIS A 326 26.71 5.97 -0.13
CA HIS A 326 27.38 7.16 0.37
C HIS A 326 26.37 8.30 0.58
N GLU A 327 26.47 9.00 1.71
CA GLU A 327 25.48 10.00 2.11
C GLU A 327 25.26 11.10 1.07
N THR A 328 26.32 11.56 0.41
CA THR A 328 26.25 12.61 -0.62
C THR A 328 25.57 12.17 -1.92
N ARG A 329 25.19 10.89 -2.04
CA ARG A 329 24.49 10.32 -3.20
C ARG A 329 23.01 10.01 -2.94
N ILE A 330 22.55 10.20 -1.71
CA ILE A 330 21.19 9.80 -1.30
C ILE A 330 20.08 10.71 -1.85
N ASP A 331 20.40 11.92 -2.29
CA ASP A 331 19.40 12.87 -2.80
C ASP A 331 18.61 12.32 -3.99
N ALA A 332 19.23 11.48 -4.84
CA ALA A 332 18.53 10.79 -5.93
C ALA A 332 17.40 9.88 -5.40
N LEU A 333 17.60 9.23 -4.24
CA LEU A 333 16.58 8.41 -3.61
C LEU A 333 15.51 9.27 -2.93
N PHE A 334 15.87 10.45 -2.43
CA PHE A 334 14.93 11.39 -1.84
C PHE A 334 13.97 11.99 -2.87
N GLU A 335 14.48 12.34 -4.05
CA GLU A 335 13.66 12.77 -5.18
C GLU A 335 12.74 11.64 -5.64
N ALA A 336 13.28 10.44 -5.82
CA ALA A 336 12.51 9.25 -6.19
C ALA A 336 11.41 8.92 -5.18
N ALA A 337 11.67 9.02 -3.88
CA ALA A 337 10.67 8.81 -2.83
C ALA A 337 9.52 9.84 -2.89
N ALA A 338 9.84 11.13 -3.07
CA ALA A 338 8.83 12.17 -3.16
C ALA A 338 7.95 12.00 -4.41
N GLU A 339 8.54 11.74 -5.58
CA GLU A 339 7.80 11.49 -6.82
C GLU A 339 6.96 10.21 -6.75
N ALA A 340 7.51 9.10 -6.22
CA ALA A 340 6.80 7.84 -6.08
C ALA A 340 5.58 8.00 -5.15
N VAL A 341 5.72 8.70 -4.03
CA VAL A 341 4.59 8.96 -3.13
C VAL A 341 3.51 9.80 -3.80
N GLU A 342 3.88 10.91 -4.44
CA GLU A 342 2.92 11.78 -5.12
C GLU A 342 2.17 11.01 -6.22
N GLN A 343 2.89 10.21 -7.03
CA GLN A 343 2.28 9.33 -8.03
C GLN A 343 1.39 8.25 -7.42
N ALA A 344 1.79 7.64 -6.31
CA ALA A 344 1.01 6.59 -5.64
C ALA A 344 -0.32 7.14 -5.09
N ILE A 345 -0.35 8.37 -4.58
CA ILE A 345 -1.59 9.03 -4.16
C ILE A 345 -2.51 9.28 -5.36
N VAL A 346 -1.96 9.72 -6.49
CA VAL A 346 -2.72 9.85 -7.75
C VAL A 346 -3.26 8.49 -8.19
N ALA A 347 -2.44 7.43 -8.13
CA ALA A 347 -2.87 6.07 -8.48
C ALA A 347 -4.01 5.58 -7.58
N ALA A 348 -3.95 5.85 -6.27
CA ALA A 348 -5.04 5.52 -5.34
C ALA A 348 -6.36 6.16 -5.75
N LEU A 349 -6.34 7.47 -6.08
CA LEU A 349 -7.54 8.21 -6.51
C LEU A 349 -8.05 7.74 -7.87
N TRP A 350 -7.16 7.60 -8.86
CA TRP A 350 -7.57 7.28 -10.22
C TRP A 350 -7.97 5.82 -10.38
N ARG A 351 -7.43 4.89 -9.61
CA ARG A 351 -7.79 3.46 -9.67
C ARG A 351 -8.98 3.12 -8.78
N ALA A 352 -9.39 4.01 -7.88
CA ALA A 352 -10.55 3.81 -7.04
C ALA A 352 -11.86 3.72 -7.84
N GLU A 353 -12.79 2.93 -7.31
CA GLU A 353 -14.17 2.79 -7.79
C GLU A 353 -15.14 3.38 -6.78
N THR A 354 -16.29 3.89 -7.24
CA THR A 354 -17.35 4.42 -6.37
C THR A 354 -17.82 3.36 -5.37
N VAL A 355 -17.87 3.72 -4.09
CA VAL A 355 -18.32 2.82 -3.02
C VAL A 355 -19.46 3.46 -2.25
N ALA A 356 -20.55 2.72 -2.12
CA ALA A 356 -21.61 2.95 -1.15
C ALA A 356 -21.31 2.18 0.15
N GLY A 357 -21.56 2.81 1.29
CA GLY A 357 -21.28 2.30 2.62
C GLY A 357 -22.47 2.36 3.56
N ARG A 358 -22.18 2.39 4.87
CA ARG A 358 -23.21 2.53 5.91
C ARG A 358 -24.04 3.80 5.72
N ASP A 359 -25.28 3.77 6.23
CA ASP A 359 -26.19 4.92 6.29
C ASP A 359 -26.42 5.64 4.95
N GLY A 360 -26.25 4.92 3.82
CA GLY A 360 -26.40 5.50 2.48
C GLY A 360 -25.26 6.43 2.06
N HIS A 361 -24.16 6.51 2.82
CA HIS A 361 -22.99 7.28 2.42
C HIS A 361 -22.36 6.74 1.14
N VAL A 362 -21.87 7.64 0.29
CA VAL A 362 -21.21 7.30 -0.97
C VAL A 362 -19.97 8.16 -1.14
N ARG A 363 -18.88 7.55 -1.60
CA ARG A 363 -17.73 8.28 -2.17
C ARG A 363 -17.55 7.92 -3.62
N ARG A 364 -17.63 8.93 -4.48
CA ARG A 364 -17.49 8.79 -5.93
C ARG A 364 -16.02 8.64 -6.34
N ALA A 365 -15.76 7.83 -7.35
CA ALA A 365 -14.47 7.77 -8.02
C ALA A 365 -14.16 9.11 -8.71
N ILE A 366 -12.89 9.52 -8.70
CA ILE A 366 -12.47 10.79 -9.32
C ILE A 366 -12.76 10.85 -10.82
N ARG A 367 -12.68 9.71 -11.51
CA ARG A 367 -12.95 9.61 -12.96
C ARG A 367 -14.41 9.90 -13.30
N GLU A 368 -15.33 9.61 -12.39
CA GLU A 368 -16.76 9.91 -12.52
C GLU A 368 -17.07 11.35 -12.10
N ALA A 369 -16.38 11.86 -11.08
CA ALA A 369 -16.55 13.22 -10.58
C ALA A 369 -15.90 14.27 -11.51
N ALA A 370 -14.85 13.89 -12.23
CA ALA A 370 -14.09 14.75 -13.14
C ALA A 370 -13.81 14.04 -14.48
N PRO A 371 -14.82 13.73 -15.30
CA PRO A 371 -14.60 13.04 -16.58
C PRO A 371 -13.71 13.85 -17.54
N GLN A 372 -13.69 15.17 -17.39
CA GLN A 372 -12.89 16.12 -18.18
C GLN A 372 -11.46 16.35 -17.63
N TRP A 373 -10.97 15.52 -16.71
CA TRP A 373 -9.71 15.75 -16.00
C TRP A 373 -8.51 15.96 -16.94
N ARG A 374 -8.48 15.29 -18.11
CA ARG A 374 -7.40 15.45 -19.11
C ARG A 374 -7.32 16.87 -19.63
N GLN A 375 -8.46 17.41 -20.03
CA GLN A 375 -8.57 18.79 -20.48
C GLN A 375 -8.15 19.74 -19.35
N TRP A 376 -8.59 19.49 -18.12
CA TRP A 376 -8.27 20.35 -16.98
C TRP A 376 -6.79 20.40 -16.67
N LEU A 377 -6.06 19.29 -16.82
CA LEU A 377 -4.61 19.26 -16.61
C LEU A 377 -3.82 19.83 -17.81
N ALA A 378 -4.36 19.75 -19.02
CA ALA A 378 -3.75 20.33 -20.22
C ALA A 378 -3.89 21.85 -20.30
N GLU A 379 -4.96 22.41 -19.74
CA GLU A 379 -5.19 23.85 -19.72
C GLU A 379 -4.15 24.55 -18.83
N THR A 380 -3.43 25.50 -19.40
CA THR A 380 -2.36 26.24 -18.72
C THR A 380 -2.87 27.36 -17.81
N ALA A 381 -4.10 27.81 -17.99
CA ALA A 381 -4.76 28.78 -17.12
C ALA A 381 -5.32 28.11 -15.86
N PHE A 382 -4.80 28.47 -14.68
CA PHE A 382 -5.38 28.18 -13.37
C PHE A 382 -5.38 29.42 -12.50
#